data_AF-A0A7X6TZQ0-F1
#
_entry.id   AF-A0A7X6TZQ0-F1
#
_cell.length_a   1.000
_cell.length_b   1.000
_cell.length_c   1.000
_cell.angle_alpha   90.00
_cell.angle_beta   90.00
_cell.angle_gamma   90.00
#
_symmetry.space_group_name_H-M   'P 1'
#
loop_
_entity.id
_entity.type
_entity.pdbx_description
1 polymer ?
#
loop_
_entity_poly.entity_id
_entity_poly.type
_entity_poly.pdbx_seq_one_letter_code
_entity_poly.pdbx_strand_id
1 'polypeptide(L)'
;QVTPGPIALNAATFVGTRVAGIPGAIVASTAAVLPQTVFLLFLGWFLFHGGRITWINRALKGLRPGVTGLIGVAAISMLLSSLFLTRSPITIDWVAAVAFFLVFVLHFKKIDLFKLIILVAGIGLIGGLVEHLAGL
;
A
#
# COMPACT_ATOMS: atom_id res chain seq x y z
N GLN A 1 -3.68 7.07 -7.75
CA GLN A 1 -4.93 6.44 -7.27
C GLN A 1 -4.61 5.62 -6.05
N VAL A 2 -5.35 5.81 -4.98
CA VAL A 2 -5.35 4.90 -3.83
C VAL A 2 -6.47 3.90 -4.13
N THR A 3 -6.14 2.61 -4.14
CA THR A 3 -7.18 1.57 -4.24
C THR A 3 -8.23 1.83 -3.17
N PRO A 4 -9.53 1.62 -3.42
CA PRO A 4 -10.59 2.02 -2.49
C PRO A 4 -10.41 1.46 -1.07
N GLY A 5 -9.65 0.37 -0.89
CA GLY A 5 -9.26 -0.18 0.41
C GLY A 5 -8.52 0.82 1.32
N PRO A 6 -7.32 1.32 0.94
CA PRO A 6 -6.62 2.36 1.69
C PRO A 6 -7.43 3.63 1.97
N ILE A 7 -8.21 4.13 0.99
CA ILE A 7 -9.01 5.35 1.18
C ILE A 7 -10.11 5.11 2.19
N ALA A 8 -10.87 4.03 2.04
CA ALA A 8 -12.00 3.73 2.91
C ALA A 8 -11.54 3.51 4.35
N LEU A 9 -10.42 2.81 4.56
CA LEU A 9 -9.86 2.62 5.90
C LEU A 9 -9.35 3.93 6.50
N ASN A 10 -8.61 4.74 5.73
CA ASN A 10 -8.13 6.04 6.20
C ASN A 10 -9.28 7.00 6.52
N ALA A 11 -10.35 6.99 5.70
CA ALA A 11 -11.55 7.77 5.94
C ALA A 11 -12.29 7.30 7.20
N ALA A 12 -12.43 5.99 7.40
CA ALA A 12 -13.03 5.42 8.62
C ALA A 12 -12.24 5.83 9.87
N THR A 13 -10.91 5.70 9.83
CA THR A 13 -10.02 6.14 10.91
C THR A 13 -10.17 7.64 11.17
N PHE A 14 -10.17 8.47 10.12
CA PHE A 14 -10.30 9.92 10.25
C PHE A 14 -11.65 10.32 10.86
N VAL A 15 -12.75 9.76 10.37
CA VAL A 15 -14.09 10.00 10.94
C VAL A 15 -14.13 9.53 12.39
N GLY A 16 -13.57 8.36 12.70
CA GLY A 16 -13.44 7.85 14.08
C GLY A 16 -12.66 8.80 14.99
N THR A 17 -11.53 9.35 14.53
CA THR A 17 -10.77 10.36 15.29
C THR A 17 -11.58 11.63 15.54
N ARG A 18 -12.43 12.04 14.59
CA ARG A 18 -13.26 13.24 14.74
C ARG A 18 -14.44 13.06 15.69
N VAL A 19 -14.98 11.84 15.79
CA VAL A 19 -16.14 11.54 16.64
C VAL A 19 -15.75 11.34 18.10
N ALA A 20 -14.71 10.53 18.37
CA ALA A 20 -14.34 10.15 19.73
C ALA A 20 -12.82 10.10 19.97
N GLY A 21 -12.01 10.79 19.15
CA GLY A 21 -10.56 10.78 19.27
C GLY A 21 -9.96 9.40 19.00
N ILE A 22 -8.88 9.07 19.71
CA ILE A 22 -8.14 7.80 19.55
C ILE A 22 -9.05 6.56 19.69
N PRO A 23 -9.91 6.42 20.73
CA PRO A 23 -10.76 5.23 20.83
C PRO A 23 -11.77 5.15 19.69
N GLY A 24 -12.29 6.28 19.21
CA GLY A 24 -13.17 6.33 18.04
C GLY A 24 -12.47 5.85 16.77
N ALA A 25 -11.19 6.21 16.59
CA ALA A 25 -10.38 5.77 15.46
C ALA A 25 -10.24 4.25 15.44
N ILE A 26 -9.86 3.65 16.58
CA ILE A 26 -9.67 2.20 16.70
C ILE A 26 -10.97 1.46 16.37
N VAL A 27 -12.08 1.86 17.00
CA VAL A 27 -13.38 1.22 16.79
C VAL A 27 -13.83 1.35 15.33
N ALA A 28 -13.69 2.53 14.72
CA ALA A 28 -14.08 2.74 13.33
C ALA A 28 -13.25 1.92 12.35
N SER A 29 -11.93 1.84 12.54
CA SER A 29 -11.05 1.03 11.69
C SER A 29 -11.35 -0.46 11.83
N THR A 30 -11.53 -0.97 13.07
CA THR A 30 -11.85 -2.38 13.30
C THR A 30 -13.22 -2.73 12.74
N ALA A 31 -14.23 -1.87 12.93
CA ALA A 31 -15.57 -2.06 12.38
C ALA A 31 -15.60 -2.02 10.85
N ALA A 32 -14.73 -1.24 10.20
CA ALA A 32 -14.61 -1.23 8.75
C ALA A 32 -14.00 -2.53 8.18
N VAL A 33 -13.10 -3.18 8.92
CA VAL A 33 -12.41 -4.41 8.48
C VAL A 33 -13.16 -5.68 8.88
N LEU A 34 -13.86 -5.67 10.01
CA LEU A 34 -14.60 -6.83 10.52
C LEU A 34 -15.53 -7.51 9.50
N PRO A 35 -16.37 -6.79 8.73
CA PRO A 35 -17.32 -7.41 7.80
C PRO A 35 -16.61 -8.28 6.76
N GLN A 36 -15.58 -7.76 6.09
CA GLN A 36 -14.83 -8.51 5.09
C GLN A 36 -14.12 -9.72 5.68
N THR A 37 -13.59 -9.60 6.91
CA THR A 37 -12.93 -10.72 7.60
C THR A 37 -13.93 -11.83 7.94
N VAL A 38 -15.09 -11.48 8.48
CA VAL A 38 -16.16 -12.44 8.80
C VAL A 38 -16.65 -13.15 7.53
N PHE A 39 -16.90 -12.40 6.45
CA PHE A 39 -17.32 -12.99 5.18
C PHE A 39 -16.27 -13.95 4.60
N LEU A 40 -14.98 -13.60 4.64
CA LEU A 40 -13.91 -14.46 4.15
C LEU A 40 -13.76 -15.74 4.98
N LEU A 41 -13.87 -15.65 6.31
CA LEU A 41 -13.82 -16.81 7.19
C LEU A 41 -15.02 -17.73 6.94
N PHE A 42 -16.22 -17.16 6.78
CA PHE A 42 -17.42 -17.91 6.47
C PHE A 42 -17.31 -18.62 5.11
N LEU A 43 -16.89 -17.91 4.06
CA LEU A 43 -16.66 -18.51 2.74
C LEU A 43 -15.56 -19.58 2.79
N GLY A 44 -14.46 -19.31 3.49
CA GLY A 44 -13.37 -20.27 3.64
C GLY A 44 -13.84 -21.54 4.32
N TRP A 45 -14.58 -21.41 5.42
CA TRP A 45 -15.19 -22.56 6.08
C TRP A 45 -16.11 -23.31 5.11
N PHE A 46 -17.08 -22.64 4.47
CA PHE A 46 -18.01 -23.28 3.54
C PHE A 46 -17.32 -24.01 2.37
N LEU A 47 -16.31 -23.39 1.76
CA LEU A 47 -15.59 -23.92 0.61
C LEU A 47 -14.63 -25.07 0.95
N PHE A 48 -14.11 -25.13 2.18
CA PHE A 48 -13.13 -26.14 2.59
C PHE A 48 -13.71 -27.22 3.53
N HIS A 49 -14.89 -27.01 4.11
CA HIS A 49 -15.53 -27.96 5.03
C HIS A 49 -15.95 -29.28 4.34
N GLY A 50 -16.31 -29.22 3.05
CA GLY A 50 -16.76 -30.38 2.25
C GLY A 50 -15.64 -31.20 1.57
N GLY A 51 -14.36 -30.95 1.88
CA GLY A 51 -13.22 -31.64 1.25
C GLY A 51 -12.62 -30.90 0.04
N ARG A 52 -11.50 -31.41 -0.49
CA ARG A 52 -10.76 -30.75 -1.59
C ARG A 52 -11.47 -30.91 -2.93
N ILE A 53 -12.32 -29.95 -3.30
CA ILE A 53 -12.97 -29.90 -4.61
C ILE A 53 -11.93 -29.54 -5.68
N THR A 54 -11.69 -30.40 -6.68
CA THR A 54 -10.66 -30.17 -7.72
C THR A 54 -10.84 -28.83 -8.47
N TRP A 55 -12.09 -28.38 -8.62
CA TRP A 55 -12.42 -27.10 -9.26
C TRP A 55 -11.98 -25.88 -8.45
N ILE A 56 -12.12 -25.88 -7.11
CA ILE A 56 -11.69 -24.74 -6.27
C ILE A 56 -10.17 -24.55 -6.35
N ASN A 57 -9.42 -25.65 -6.35
CA ASN A 57 -7.96 -25.62 -6.48
C ASN A 57 -7.51 -25.07 -7.84
N ARG A 58 -8.25 -25.37 -8.92
CA ARG A 58 -7.96 -24.82 -10.26
C ARG A 58 -8.27 -23.32 -10.32
N ALA A 59 -9.40 -22.89 -9.75
CA ALA A 59 -9.76 -21.47 -9.67
C ALA A 59 -8.72 -20.67 -8.87
N LEU A 60 -8.31 -21.17 -7.70
CA LEU A 60 -7.28 -20.54 -6.87
C LEU A 60 -5.91 -20.47 -7.57
N LYS A 61 -5.56 -21.50 -8.37
CA LYS A 61 -4.35 -21.46 -9.21
C LYS A 61 -4.43 -20.37 -10.29
N GLY A 62 -5.60 -20.15 -10.89
CA GLY A 62 -5.82 -19.06 -11.85
C GLY A 62 -5.85 -17.67 -11.21
N LEU A 63 -6.25 -17.58 -9.94
CA LEU A 63 -6.29 -16.31 -9.20
C LEU A 63 -4.88 -15.73 -8.97
N ARG A 64 -3.89 -16.58 -8.66
CA ARG A 64 -2.51 -16.17 -8.38
C ARG A 64 -1.89 -15.26 -9.46
N PRO A 65 -1.83 -15.65 -10.74
CA PRO A 65 -1.29 -14.78 -11.79
C PRO A 65 -2.13 -13.51 -12.01
N GLY A 66 -3.45 -13.56 -11.80
CA GLY A 66 -4.32 -12.39 -11.88
C GLY A 66 -3.98 -11.34 -10.83
N VAL A 67 -3.78 -11.76 -9.58
CA VAL A 67 -3.36 -10.87 -8.48
C VAL A 67 -1.97 -10.28 -8.76
N THR A 68 -1.02 -11.09 -9.23
CA THR A 68 0.30 -10.59 -9.61
C THR A 68 0.23 -9.54 -10.73
N GLY A 69 -0.65 -9.74 -11.72
CA GLY A 69 -0.90 -8.76 -12.78
C GLY A 69 -1.48 -7.46 -12.25
N LEU A 70 -2.47 -7.51 -11.35
CA LEU A 70 -3.04 -6.33 -10.71
C LEU A 70 -2.00 -5.55 -9.90
N ILE A 71 -1.16 -6.26 -9.12
CA ILE A 71 -0.05 -5.64 -8.38
C ILE A 71 0.94 -4.99 -9.35
N GLY A 72 1.28 -5.66 -10.46
CA GLY A 72 2.16 -5.12 -11.49
C GLY A 72 1.63 -3.83 -12.12
N VAL A 73 0.34 -3.81 -12.49
CA VAL A 73 -0.31 -2.60 -13.04
C VAL A 73 -0.33 -1.46 -12.02
N ALA A 74 -0.62 -1.75 -10.76
CA ALA A 74 -0.58 -0.75 -9.69
C ALA A 74 0.85 -0.20 -9.50
N ALA A 75 1.85 -1.07 -9.48
CA ALA A 75 3.26 -0.68 -9.35
C ALA A 75 3.73 0.19 -10.52
N ILE A 76 3.41 -0.18 -11.77
CA ILE A 76 3.73 0.61 -12.96
C ILE A 76 3.02 1.97 -12.92
N SER A 77 1.74 1.98 -12.52
CA SER A 77 0.96 3.21 -12.42
C SER A 77 1.52 4.16 -11.35
N MET A 78 1.96 3.63 -10.21
CA MET A 78 2.64 4.41 -9.16
C MET A 78 4.00 4.92 -9.63
N LEU A 79 4.78 4.10 -10.34
CA LEU A 79 6.07 4.48 -10.91
C LEU A 79 5.91 5.66 -11.89
N LEU A 80 4.99 5.54 -12.86
CA LEU A 80 4.71 6.59 -13.84
C LEU A 80 4.28 7.88 -13.16
N SER A 81 3.37 7.80 -12.18
CA SER A 81 2.90 8.95 -11.42
C SER A 81 4.00 9.60 -10.56
N SER A 82 5.04 8.87 -10.18
CA SER A 82 6.14 9.39 -9.38
C SER A 82 7.26 10.00 -10.22
N LEU A 83 7.48 9.51 -11.45
CA LEU A 83 8.56 9.96 -12.34
C LEU A 83 8.15 11.11 -13.25
N PHE A 84 6.87 11.18 -13.62
CA PHE A 84 6.35 12.22 -14.52
C PHE A 84 5.52 13.23 -13.74
N LEU A 85 5.92 14.51 -13.83
CA LEU A 85 5.13 15.61 -13.28
C LEU A 85 3.85 15.75 -14.12
N THR A 86 2.68 15.77 -13.46
CA THR A 86 1.36 15.97 -14.09
C THR A 86 1.14 17.45 -14.49
N ARG A 87 2.19 18.15 -14.91
CA ARG A 87 2.13 19.52 -15.46
C ARG A 87 2.64 19.48 -16.90
N SER A 88 1.95 20.16 -17.80
CA SER A 88 2.46 20.42 -19.14
C SER A 88 3.53 21.51 -19.09
N PRO A 89 4.71 21.32 -19.71
CA PRO A 89 5.17 20.14 -20.43
C PRO A 89 5.60 19.00 -19.50
N ILE A 90 5.42 17.75 -19.96
CA ILE A 90 5.85 16.52 -19.27
C ILE A 90 7.34 16.66 -18.95
N THR A 91 7.63 16.98 -17.70
CA THR A 91 8.98 17.16 -17.20
C THR A 91 9.28 16.00 -16.26
N ILE A 92 10.44 15.38 -16.48
CA ILE A 92 10.94 14.33 -15.61
C ILE A 92 11.38 15.00 -14.32
N ASP A 93 10.87 14.51 -13.19
CA ASP A 93 11.44 14.88 -11.90
C ASP A 93 12.77 14.12 -11.73
N TRP A 94 13.87 14.81 -11.99
CA TRP A 94 15.21 14.24 -11.87
C TRP A 94 15.52 13.80 -10.43
N VAL A 95 14.91 14.43 -9.42
CA VAL A 95 15.07 14.02 -8.01
C VAL A 95 14.40 12.67 -7.79
N ALA A 96 13.18 12.49 -8.28
CA ALA A 96 12.47 11.21 -8.21
C ALA A 96 13.18 10.09 -8.99
N ALA A 97 13.73 10.42 -10.17
CA ALA A 97 14.48 9.46 -10.99
C ALA A 97 15.78 8.99 -10.31
N VAL A 98 16.55 9.91 -9.73
CA VAL A 98 17.78 9.58 -8.99
C VAL A 98 17.46 8.78 -7.72
N ALA A 99 16.42 9.18 -6.97
CA ALA A 99 15.98 8.44 -5.78
C ALA A 99 15.55 7.00 -6.12
N PHE A 100 14.77 6.83 -7.20
CA PHE A 100 14.36 5.51 -7.68
C PHE A 100 15.57 4.64 -8.05
N PHE A 101 16.52 5.19 -8.81
CA PHE A 101 17.74 4.46 -9.21
C PHE A 101 18.59 4.06 -8.00
N LEU A 102 18.73 4.95 -7.02
CA LEU A 102 19.51 4.70 -5.81
C LEU A 102 18.88 3.59 -4.96
N VAL A 103 17.56 3.60 -4.78
CA VAL A 103 16.83 2.52 -4.09
C VAL A 103 16.91 1.20 -4.86
N PHE A 104 16.79 1.24 -6.19
CA PHE A 104 16.91 0.07 -7.05
C PHE A 104 18.29 -0.59 -6.89
N VAL A 105 19.38 0.18 -6.94
CA VAL A 105 20.75 -0.33 -6.73
C VAL A 105 20.94 -0.91 -5.32
N LEU A 106 20.41 -0.26 -4.28
CA LEU A 106 20.47 -0.76 -2.90
C LEU A 106 19.71 -2.08 -2.73
N HIS A 107 18.60 -2.26 -3.44
CA HIS A 107 17.85 -3.51 -3.44
C HIS A 107 18.63 -4.66 -4.11
N PHE A 108 19.30 -4.39 -5.24
CA PHE A 108 20.19 -5.38 -5.88
C PHE A 108 21.38 -5.78 -5.00
N LYS A 109 21.80 -4.90 -4.09
CA LYS A 109 22.85 -5.18 -3.10
C LYS A 109 22.40 -6.06 -1.92
N LYS A 110 21.20 -6.65 -2.00
CA LYS A 110 20.59 -7.56 -1.00
C LYS A 110 20.44 -6.96 0.40
N ILE A 111 20.20 -5.66 0.50
CA ILE A 111 19.85 -5.04 1.78
C ILE A 111 18.43 -5.50 2.15
N ASP A 112 18.25 -5.96 3.39
CA ASP A 112 16.94 -6.34 3.91
C ASP A 112 15.93 -5.20 3.74
N LEU A 113 14.74 -5.52 3.23
CA LEU A 113 13.68 -4.54 2.99
C LEU A 113 13.36 -3.69 4.22
N PHE A 114 13.41 -4.30 5.42
CA PHE A 114 13.21 -3.60 6.68
C PHE A 114 14.26 -2.51 6.95
N LYS A 115 15.54 -2.79 6.67
CA LYS A 115 16.61 -1.79 6.81
C LYS A 115 16.44 -0.64 5.82
N LEU A 116 15.99 -0.96 4.61
CA LEU A 116 15.72 0.03 3.57
C LEU A 116 14.56 0.96 3.95
N ILE A 117 13.47 0.43 4.52
CA ILE A 117 12.35 1.23 5.03
C ILE A 117 12.82 2.17 6.15
N ILE A 118 13.60 1.68 7.10
CA ILE A 118 14.12 2.50 8.20
C ILE A 118 15.05 3.61 7.68
N LEU A 119 15.93 3.30 6.73
CA LEU A 119 16.84 4.26 6.12
C LEU A 119 16.08 5.40 5.42
N VAL A 120 15.09 5.05 4.59
CA VAL A 120 14.29 6.04 3.85
C VAL A 120 13.43 6.88 4.81
N ALA A 121 12.85 6.26 5.84
CA ALA A 121 12.12 6.98 6.88
C ALA A 121 13.02 7.96 7.65
N GLY A 122 14.26 7.56 7.95
CA GLY A 122 15.26 8.43 8.60
C GLY A 122 15.64 9.62 7.72
N ILE A 123 15.90 9.40 6.43
CA ILE A 123 16.19 10.49 5.48
C ILE A 123 15.00 11.45 5.38
N GLY A 124 13.77 10.94 5.31
CA GLY A 124 12.56 11.75 5.26
C GLY A 124 12.33 12.59 6.52
N LEU A 125 12.56 12.02 7.71
CA LEU A 125 12.44 12.74 8.98
C LEU A 125 13.47 13.86 9.10
N ILE A 126 14.72 13.61 8.71
CA ILE A 126 15.78 14.61 8.73
C ILE A 126 15.47 15.72 7.72
N GLY A 127 15.02 15.38 6.51
CA GLY A 127 14.59 16.35 5.50
C GLY A 127 13.46 17.25 6.01
N GLY A 128 12.41 16.67 6.59
CA GLY A 128 11.28 17.45 7.13
C GLY A 128 11.65 18.32 8.33
N LEU A 129 12.59 17.88 9.16
CA LEU A 129 13.15 18.71 10.24
C LEU A 129 13.95 19.90 9.71
N VAL A 130 14.74 19.70 8.64
CA VAL A 130 15.50 20.77 8.00
C VAL A 130 14.56 21.81 7.36
N GLU A 131 13.49 21.39 6.68
CA GLU A 131 12.48 22.31 6.14
C GLU A 131 11.78 23.11 7.25
N HIS A 132 11.37 22.44 8.33
CA HIS A 132 10.71 23.10 9.46
C HIS A 132 11.61 24.11 10.18
N LEU A 133 12.91 23.82 10.30
CA LEU A 133 13.90 24.73 10.90
C LEU A 133 14.36 25.83 9.93
N ALA A 134 14.34 25.58 8.62
CA ALA A 134 14.66 26.57 7.60
C ALA A 134 13.51 27.57 7.33
N GLY A 135 12.31 27.31 7.86
CA GLY A 135 11.18 28.24 7.82
C GLY A 135 10.53 28.38 6.43
N LEU A 136 10.65 27.35 5.58
CA LEU A 136 9.91 27.22 4.32
C LEU A 136 8.59 26.47 4.54
#